data_AF-A0A246BP65-F1
#
_entry.id   AF-A0A246BP65-F1
#
_cell.length_a   1.000
_cell.length_b   1.000
_cell.length_c   1.000
_cell.angle_alpha   90.00
_cell.angle_beta   90.00
_cell.angle_gamma   90.00
#
_symmetry.space_group_name_H-M   'P 1'
#
loop_
_entity.id
_entity.type
_entity.pdbx_description
1 polymer ?
#
loop_
_entity_poly.entity_id
_entity_poly.type
_entity_poly.pdbx_seq_one_letter_code
_entity_poly.pdbx_strand_id
1 'polypeptide(L)'
;MNAPDLLHLLRSGDIEPLHAQLSDLQAQFEAGKLHERDLLRAFHPFQTSDLTLSDGFQKWTEKRPGTYAPHVALAGWFLGRGWEARGGQKSNRVSDQGWRSLDHFLTQADGCARHAATLTDNPLAAWHVIGLVSNTRGCQLSLHDVQTQHYPDWFTRGVADNPGSFVLRRVMLLHLRTEWGGSEEHMLTFVRQQQDAGLLGQTDMQRLWAEFHSCVAHHAQHFSQDHALAVERARIAAELDPLQSEQLLISLTGANASPFERLDALRRYLSAAQQENSVPSSNFGWAVLNAEDWIRPELPRITALLDRAAQDGDADSAVLLGHMQLIHPAWGTQSARAVLEIARDQGHTAAAETLAYLSEHTSAPVEQRREDILKAADLLSGEMSWHVYQQFPEFQRQFNLEPRQRFKYLHRAADGGENDARFELAQQLRAGNVELGEDGLLRPVDTQPLQASLDYAKHLLERAASTDHAPSSKALKAARERDWQAETARRVKLRAVQTGPVKLGEPAGERQARVPWWLIAVLIVGALRACAHFTDAPPTSEVDPFRLLEERAELSQQQDLIQQVADGKLKAVLEGDQVKFVPVDPRDH
;
A
#
# COMPACT_ATOMS: atom_id res chain seq x y z
N MET A 1 -20.39 -13.25 28.61
CA MET A 1 -20.80 -13.70 27.26
C MET A 1 -19.97 -12.91 26.27
N ASN A 2 -19.28 -13.57 25.35
CA ASN A 2 -18.56 -12.86 24.29
C ASN A 2 -19.60 -12.14 23.44
N ALA A 3 -19.38 -10.87 23.12
CA ALA A 3 -20.24 -10.17 22.16
C ALA A 3 -20.24 -10.98 20.85
N PRO A 4 -21.40 -11.13 20.18
CA PRO A 4 -21.45 -11.84 18.92
C PRO A 4 -20.57 -11.14 17.88
N ASP A 5 -19.92 -11.92 17.03
CA ASP A 5 -19.13 -11.41 15.92
C ASP A 5 -20.07 -10.67 14.93
N LEU A 6 -19.91 -9.35 14.83
CA LEU A 6 -20.73 -8.48 14.00
C LEU A 6 -20.63 -8.82 12.51
N LEU A 7 -19.45 -9.25 12.05
CA LEU A 7 -19.25 -9.66 10.66
C LEU A 7 -19.91 -11.00 10.39
N HIS A 8 -19.88 -11.92 11.36
CA HIS A 8 -20.63 -13.17 11.25
C HIS A 8 -22.13 -12.93 11.12
N LEU A 9 -22.73 -12.06 11.94
CA LEU A 9 -24.16 -11.71 11.86
C LEU A 9 -24.52 -11.08 10.50
N LEU A 10 -23.65 -10.22 9.98
CA LEU A 10 -23.86 -9.62 8.65
C LEU A 10 -23.80 -10.69 7.55
N ARG A 11 -22.82 -11.59 7.61
CA ARG A 11 -22.59 -12.66 6.64
C ARG A 11 -23.70 -13.71 6.66
N SER A 12 -24.24 -14.06 7.83
CA SER A 12 -25.37 -14.99 7.97
C SER A 12 -26.72 -14.36 7.58
N GLY A 13 -26.78 -13.02 7.49
CA GLY A 13 -28.02 -12.28 7.25
C GLY A 13 -28.89 -12.09 8.50
N ASP A 14 -28.33 -12.31 9.70
CA ASP A 14 -28.99 -12.08 10.99
C ASP A 14 -29.00 -10.58 11.33
N ILE A 15 -29.75 -9.81 10.54
CA ILE A 15 -29.74 -8.34 10.57
C ILE A 15 -30.30 -7.75 11.86
N GLU A 16 -31.29 -8.38 12.49
CA GLU A 16 -31.93 -7.82 13.70
C GLU A 16 -30.98 -7.72 14.90
N PRO A 17 -30.28 -8.78 15.34
CA PRO A 17 -29.34 -8.66 16.46
C PRO A 17 -28.18 -7.71 16.14
N LEU A 18 -27.65 -7.75 14.91
CA LEU A 18 -26.62 -6.83 14.44
C LEU A 18 -27.06 -5.37 14.57
N HIS A 19 -28.25 -5.07 14.03
CA HIS A 19 -28.80 -3.72 14.04
C HIS A 19 -29.13 -3.23 15.46
N ALA A 20 -29.72 -4.08 16.29
CA ALA A 20 -30.04 -3.75 17.67
C ALA A 20 -28.78 -3.42 18.48
N GLN A 21 -27.72 -4.22 18.33
CA GLN A 21 -26.45 -4.00 19.04
C GLN A 21 -25.80 -2.67 18.65
N LEU A 22 -25.64 -2.38 17.36
CA LEU A 22 -24.98 -1.14 16.92
C LEU A 22 -25.83 0.11 17.20
N SER A 23 -27.16 0.00 17.13
CA SER A 23 -28.06 1.11 17.46
C SER A 23 -28.02 1.41 18.97
N ASP A 24 -27.96 0.39 19.81
CA ASP A 24 -27.82 0.55 21.26
C ASP A 24 -26.47 1.20 21.62
N LEU A 25 -25.37 0.77 21.00
CA LEU A 25 -24.06 1.41 21.20
C LEU A 25 -24.04 2.88 20.78
N GLN A 26 -24.65 3.21 19.63
CA GLN A 26 -24.80 4.61 19.19
C GLN A 26 -25.64 5.43 20.19
N ALA A 27 -26.78 4.89 20.65
CA ALA A 27 -27.63 5.57 21.62
C ALA A 27 -26.93 5.75 22.99
N GLN A 28 -26.14 4.77 23.42
CA GLN A 28 -25.32 4.89 24.63
C GLN A 28 -24.25 5.97 24.48
N PHE A 29 -23.60 6.06 23.32
CA PHE A 29 -22.64 7.12 23.02
C PHE A 29 -23.29 8.51 23.06
N GLU A 30 -24.43 8.68 22.40
CA GLU A 30 -25.21 9.93 22.42
C GLU A 30 -25.67 10.33 23.82
N ALA A 31 -25.97 9.34 24.67
CA ALA A 31 -26.30 9.57 26.07
C ALA A 31 -25.07 9.80 26.98
N GLY A 32 -23.85 9.83 26.42
CA GLY A 32 -22.60 9.99 27.17
C GLY A 32 -22.21 8.79 28.05
N LYS A 33 -22.78 7.61 27.79
CA LYS A 33 -22.54 6.37 28.54
C LYS A 33 -21.46 5.48 27.94
N LEU A 34 -21.11 5.71 26.67
CA LEU A 34 -20.08 4.97 25.93
C LEU A 34 -18.97 5.94 25.51
N HIS A 35 -17.71 5.51 25.63
CA HIS A 35 -16.58 6.30 25.15
C HIS A 35 -16.43 6.18 23.62
N GLU A 36 -15.89 7.22 22.97
CA GLU A 36 -15.68 7.22 21.52
C GLU A 36 -14.87 6.02 21.00
N ARG A 37 -13.85 5.61 21.76
CA ARG A 37 -13.00 4.46 21.40
C ARG A 37 -13.81 3.17 21.30
N ASP A 38 -14.76 2.96 22.20
CA ASP A 38 -15.57 1.74 22.24
C ASP A 38 -16.63 1.75 21.13
N LEU A 39 -17.22 2.92 20.82
CA LEU A 39 -18.10 3.08 19.66
C LEU A 39 -17.36 2.73 18.36
N LEU A 40 -16.21 3.35 18.13
CA LEU A 40 -15.45 3.16 16.89
C LEU A 40 -14.89 1.74 16.78
N ARG A 41 -14.48 1.12 17.89
CA ARG A 41 -14.10 -0.29 17.91
C ARG A 41 -15.23 -1.20 17.42
N ALA A 42 -16.49 -0.87 17.71
CA ALA A 42 -17.62 -1.65 17.22
C ALA A 42 -17.86 -1.49 15.70
N PHE A 43 -17.51 -0.34 15.12
CA PHE A 43 -17.63 -0.11 13.67
C PHE A 43 -16.37 -0.49 12.87
N HIS A 44 -15.21 -0.57 13.52
CA HIS A 44 -13.93 -0.86 12.87
C HIS A 44 -13.90 -2.16 12.05
N PRO A 45 -14.51 -3.29 12.47
CA PRO A 45 -14.52 -4.51 11.67
C PRO A 45 -15.14 -4.35 10.27
N PHE A 46 -16.02 -3.37 10.07
CA PHE A 46 -16.60 -3.11 8.76
C PHE A 46 -15.63 -2.39 7.80
N GLN A 47 -14.49 -1.89 8.27
CA GLN A 47 -13.41 -1.34 7.43
C GLN A 47 -12.57 -2.45 6.78
N THR A 48 -13.26 -3.45 6.25
CA THR A 48 -12.69 -4.63 5.59
C THR A 48 -12.97 -4.58 4.08
N SER A 49 -12.19 -5.33 3.29
CA SER A 49 -12.46 -5.56 1.88
C SER A 49 -13.24 -6.85 1.60
N ASP A 50 -13.75 -7.53 2.64
CA ASP A 50 -14.44 -8.82 2.53
C ASP A 50 -15.61 -8.80 1.51
N LEU A 51 -15.43 -9.49 0.39
CA LEU A 51 -16.41 -9.59 -0.70
C LEU A 51 -17.68 -10.33 -0.29
N THR A 52 -17.61 -11.21 0.71
CA THR A 52 -18.71 -12.05 1.17
C THR A 52 -19.78 -11.27 1.94
N LEU A 53 -19.51 -10.01 2.29
CA LEU A 53 -20.43 -9.15 3.03
C LEU A 53 -21.43 -8.38 2.15
N SER A 54 -21.21 -8.36 0.83
CA SER A 54 -22.00 -7.56 -0.12
C SER A 54 -23.52 -7.82 -0.02
N ASP A 55 -23.94 -9.09 -0.08
CA ASP A 55 -25.34 -9.49 0.07
C ASP A 55 -25.93 -9.11 1.45
N GLY A 56 -25.11 -9.21 2.51
CA GLY A 56 -25.50 -8.85 3.87
C GLY A 56 -25.79 -7.36 3.98
N PHE A 57 -24.91 -6.52 3.43
CA PHE A 57 -25.10 -5.06 3.39
C PHE A 57 -26.32 -4.65 2.57
N GLN A 58 -26.54 -5.30 1.42
CA GLN A 58 -27.74 -5.04 0.61
C GLN A 58 -29.00 -5.32 1.43
N LYS A 59 -29.12 -6.51 2.03
CA LYS A 59 -30.28 -6.87 2.85
C LYS A 59 -30.46 -5.94 4.04
N TRP A 60 -29.36 -5.54 4.70
CA TRP A 60 -29.43 -4.66 5.87
C TRP A 60 -29.93 -3.27 5.49
N THR A 61 -29.37 -2.66 4.44
CA THR A 61 -29.77 -1.33 3.98
C THR A 61 -31.18 -1.31 3.41
N GLU A 62 -31.63 -2.35 2.71
CA GLU A 62 -33.03 -2.49 2.25
C GLU A 62 -34.02 -2.63 3.41
N LYS A 63 -33.65 -3.38 4.46
CA LYS A 63 -34.52 -3.60 5.62
C LYS A 63 -34.57 -2.40 6.57
N ARG A 64 -33.50 -1.61 6.64
CA ARG A 64 -33.32 -0.49 7.58
C ARG A 64 -32.83 0.80 6.91
N PRO A 65 -33.49 1.29 5.84
CA PRO A 65 -32.94 2.34 4.96
C PRO A 65 -32.77 3.71 5.64
N GLY A 66 -33.52 3.98 6.72
CA GLY A 66 -33.49 5.26 7.44
C GLY A 66 -32.73 5.22 8.77
N THR A 67 -31.79 4.28 8.94
CA THR A 67 -31.08 4.12 10.22
C THR A 67 -29.57 4.30 10.07
N TYR A 68 -28.94 4.89 11.10
CA TYR A 68 -27.53 5.27 11.08
C TYR A 68 -26.55 4.12 10.84
N ALA A 69 -26.66 3.04 11.62
CA ALA A 69 -25.69 1.95 11.67
C ALA A 69 -25.39 1.27 10.30
N PRO A 70 -26.37 0.85 9.48
CA PRO A 70 -26.08 0.20 8.20
C PRO A 70 -25.29 1.10 7.24
N HIS A 71 -25.57 2.40 7.22
CA HIS A 71 -24.90 3.33 6.30
C HIS A 71 -23.45 3.62 6.72
N VAL A 72 -23.17 3.73 8.01
CA VAL A 72 -21.78 3.87 8.50
C VAL A 72 -20.98 2.60 8.24
N ALA A 73 -21.56 1.42 8.52
CA ALA A 73 -20.89 0.14 8.28
C ALA A 73 -20.61 -0.06 6.78
N LEU A 74 -21.58 0.25 5.92
CA LEU A 74 -21.40 0.20 4.46
C LEU A 74 -20.33 1.20 3.97
N ALA A 75 -20.29 2.41 4.53
CA ALA A 75 -19.25 3.38 4.21
C ALA A 75 -17.85 2.87 4.60
N GLY A 76 -17.73 2.23 5.77
CA GLY A 76 -16.50 1.55 6.20
C GLY A 76 -16.07 0.46 5.22
N TRP A 77 -17.01 -0.36 4.74
CA TRP A 77 -16.72 -1.43 3.78
C TRP A 77 -16.26 -0.88 2.44
N PHE A 78 -16.92 0.14 1.91
CA PHE A 78 -16.44 0.82 0.69
C PHE A 78 -15.05 1.42 0.89
N LEU A 79 -14.75 2.04 2.04
CA LEU A 79 -13.40 2.53 2.33
C LEU A 79 -12.36 1.39 2.30
N GLY A 80 -12.64 0.25 2.95
CA GLY A 80 -11.77 -0.93 2.92
C GLY A 80 -11.56 -1.47 1.51
N ARG A 81 -12.63 -1.57 0.72
CA ARG A 81 -12.58 -1.96 -0.70
C ARG A 81 -11.73 -1.02 -1.56
N GLY A 82 -11.81 0.29 -1.30
CA GLY A 82 -10.97 1.28 -1.96
C GLY A 82 -9.48 1.05 -1.72
N TRP A 83 -9.09 0.83 -0.45
CA TRP A 83 -7.70 0.57 -0.08
C TRP A 83 -7.16 -0.76 -0.63
N GLU A 84 -7.95 -1.83 -0.59
CA GLU A 84 -7.59 -3.11 -1.23
C GLU A 84 -7.36 -2.93 -2.73
N ALA A 85 -8.27 -2.23 -3.42
CA ALA A 85 -8.16 -2.03 -4.87
C ALA A 85 -6.95 -1.16 -5.26
N ARG A 86 -6.56 -0.20 -4.41
CA ARG A 86 -5.32 0.58 -4.57
C ARG A 86 -4.08 -0.30 -4.35
N GLY A 87 -4.16 -1.22 -3.39
CA GLY A 87 -3.05 -2.00 -2.88
C GLY A 87 -2.08 -1.18 -2.02
N GLY A 88 -1.01 -1.83 -1.56
CA GLY A 88 0.03 -1.25 -0.70
C GLY A 88 1.11 -0.42 -1.41
N GLN A 89 1.01 -0.20 -2.73
CA GLN A 89 2.05 0.47 -3.50
C GLN A 89 2.08 2.00 -3.25
N LYS A 90 3.23 2.63 -3.54
CA LYS A 90 3.33 4.11 -3.59
C LYS A 90 2.49 4.66 -4.75
N SER A 91 2.00 5.90 -4.64
CA SER A 91 1.10 6.54 -5.61
C SER A 91 1.55 6.43 -7.07
N ASN A 92 2.84 6.62 -7.35
CA ASN A 92 3.42 6.49 -8.70
C ASN A 92 3.46 5.06 -9.27
N ARG A 93 3.20 4.06 -8.44
CA ARG A 93 3.16 2.64 -8.80
C ARG A 93 1.78 2.01 -8.72
N VAL A 94 0.79 2.73 -8.19
CA VAL A 94 -0.60 2.30 -8.24
C VAL A 94 -1.01 2.18 -9.71
N SER A 95 -1.74 1.11 -10.03
CA SER A 95 -2.27 0.87 -11.37
C SER A 95 -3.40 1.84 -11.70
N ASP A 96 -3.70 2.02 -12.98
CA ASP A 96 -4.78 2.92 -13.39
C ASP A 96 -6.15 2.35 -12.97
N GLN A 97 -6.30 1.02 -13.03
CA GLN A 97 -7.45 0.33 -12.46
C GLN A 97 -7.54 0.56 -10.94
N GLY A 98 -6.41 0.48 -10.22
CA GLY A 98 -6.35 0.73 -8.79
C GLY A 98 -6.79 2.15 -8.45
N TRP A 99 -6.34 3.16 -9.20
CA TRP A 99 -6.78 4.55 -9.02
C TRP A 99 -8.27 4.75 -9.30
N ARG A 100 -8.79 4.23 -10.41
CA ARG A 100 -10.22 4.33 -10.73
C ARG A 100 -11.08 3.62 -9.70
N SER A 101 -10.66 2.44 -9.25
CA SER A 101 -11.41 1.65 -8.26
C SER A 101 -11.38 2.32 -6.89
N LEU A 102 -10.22 2.86 -6.48
CA LEU A 102 -10.10 3.66 -5.29
C LEU A 102 -11.06 4.84 -5.32
N ASP A 103 -11.03 5.67 -6.37
CA ASP A 103 -11.90 6.84 -6.47
C ASP A 103 -13.39 6.47 -6.46
N HIS A 104 -13.78 5.42 -7.19
CA HIS A 104 -15.14 4.89 -7.18
C HIS A 104 -15.60 4.54 -5.76
N PHE A 105 -14.82 3.73 -5.05
CA PHE A 105 -15.18 3.30 -3.70
C PHE A 105 -15.11 4.42 -2.67
N LEU A 106 -14.16 5.35 -2.78
CA LEU A 106 -14.12 6.55 -1.92
C LEU A 106 -15.34 7.44 -2.12
N THR A 107 -15.84 7.56 -3.35
CA THR A 107 -17.06 8.32 -3.66
C THR A 107 -18.29 7.65 -3.03
N GLN A 108 -18.38 6.32 -3.08
CA GLN A 108 -19.46 5.58 -2.40
C GLN A 108 -19.36 5.69 -0.88
N ALA A 109 -18.15 5.56 -0.31
CA ALA A 109 -17.91 5.69 1.12
C ALA A 109 -18.30 7.10 1.63
N ASP A 110 -17.89 8.17 0.95
CA ASP A 110 -18.27 9.54 1.29
C ASP A 110 -19.79 9.75 1.22
N GLY A 111 -20.44 9.27 0.16
CA GLY A 111 -21.89 9.37 0.00
C GLY A 111 -22.67 8.68 1.13
N CYS A 112 -22.30 7.43 1.44
CA CYS A 112 -22.92 6.67 2.53
C CYS A 112 -22.68 7.32 3.90
N ALA A 113 -21.45 7.74 4.20
CA ALA A 113 -21.13 8.36 5.48
C ALA A 113 -21.81 9.73 5.64
N ARG A 114 -21.85 10.56 4.59
CA ARG A 114 -22.57 11.85 4.64
C ARG A 114 -24.07 11.66 4.81
N HIS A 115 -24.65 10.63 4.21
CA HIS A 115 -26.04 10.28 4.49
C HIS A 115 -26.22 9.86 5.95
N ALA A 116 -25.37 8.98 6.47
CA ALA A 116 -25.41 8.56 7.87
C ALA A 116 -25.31 9.75 8.84
N ALA A 117 -24.47 10.75 8.53
CA ALA A 117 -24.33 11.97 9.33
C ALA A 117 -25.61 12.82 9.44
N THR A 118 -26.66 12.50 8.68
CA THR A 118 -27.98 13.16 8.79
C THR A 118 -29.01 12.38 9.62
N LEU A 119 -28.68 11.15 10.04
CA LEU A 119 -29.63 10.20 10.63
C LEU A 119 -29.61 10.16 12.16
N THR A 120 -28.69 10.89 12.80
CA THR A 120 -28.51 10.87 14.26
C THR A 120 -27.89 12.19 14.74
N ASP A 121 -28.12 12.55 16.00
CA ASP A 121 -27.70 13.85 16.54
C ASP A 121 -26.18 13.93 16.80
N ASN A 122 -25.51 12.79 17.02
CA ASN A 122 -24.07 12.74 17.21
C ASN A 122 -23.39 11.67 16.32
N PRO A 123 -23.15 11.96 15.03
CA PRO A 123 -22.69 10.98 14.05
C PRO A 123 -21.16 10.80 14.03
N LEU A 124 -20.52 10.61 15.19
CA LEU A 124 -19.05 10.54 15.30
C LEU A 124 -18.41 9.53 14.33
N ALA A 125 -18.96 8.31 14.25
CA ALA A 125 -18.40 7.26 13.39
C ALA A 125 -18.54 7.61 11.88
N ALA A 126 -19.60 8.32 11.48
CA ALA A 126 -19.73 8.82 10.12
C ALA A 126 -18.68 9.92 9.82
N TRP A 127 -18.50 10.89 10.72
CA TRP A 127 -17.47 11.92 10.57
C TRP A 127 -16.06 11.33 10.50
N HIS A 128 -15.80 10.28 11.29
CA HIS A 128 -14.55 9.53 11.23
C HIS A 128 -14.31 8.93 9.83
N VAL A 129 -15.30 8.28 9.22
CA VAL A 129 -15.17 7.71 7.86
C VAL A 129 -14.97 8.81 6.81
N ILE A 130 -15.69 9.93 6.88
CA ILE A 130 -15.52 11.05 5.93
C ILE A 130 -14.10 11.63 6.02
N GLY A 131 -13.57 11.78 7.24
CA GLY A 131 -12.20 12.21 7.45
C GLY A 131 -11.18 11.21 6.88
N LEU A 132 -11.37 9.90 7.08
CA LEU A 132 -10.51 8.88 6.48
C LEU A 132 -10.56 8.89 4.94
N VAL A 133 -11.74 9.05 4.34
CA VAL A 133 -11.88 9.21 2.89
C VAL A 133 -11.13 10.46 2.40
N SER A 134 -11.24 11.57 3.14
CA SER A 134 -10.54 12.82 2.83
C SER A 134 -9.02 12.66 2.91
N ASN A 135 -8.51 11.91 3.89
CA ASN A 135 -7.08 11.59 4.01
C ASN A 135 -6.56 10.83 2.79
N THR A 136 -7.32 9.84 2.31
CA THR A 136 -6.93 9.06 1.14
C THR A 136 -6.87 9.89 -0.14
N ARG A 137 -7.66 10.96 -0.24
CA ARG A 137 -7.64 11.93 -1.36
C ARG A 137 -6.51 12.95 -1.27
N GLY A 138 -5.87 13.07 -0.11
CA GLY A 138 -4.79 14.03 0.15
C GLY A 138 -5.27 15.37 0.71
N CYS A 139 -4.35 16.08 1.34
CA CYS A 139 -4.47 17.43 1.86
C CYS A 139 -4.52 18.46 0.74
N GLN A 140 -5.52 19.33 0.80
CA GLN A 140 -5.63 20.51 -0.07
C GLN A 140 -5.56 21.83 0.72
N LEU A 141 -5.29 21.75 2.02
CA LEU A 141 -5.22 22.92 2.89
C LEU A 141 -3.87 23.61 2.72
N SER A 142 -3.91 24.94 2.63
CA SER A 142 -2.72 25.75 2.80
C SER A 142 -2.37 25.91 4.27
N LEU A 143 -1.13 26.34 4.53
CA LEU A 143 -0.72 26.65 5.89
C LEU A 143 -1.55 27.79 6.48
N HIS A 144 -1.94 28.76 5.64
CA HIS A 144 -2.80 29.86 6.05
C HIS A 144 -4.17 29.37 6.52
N ASP A 145 -4.76 28.38 5.83
CA ASP A 145 -6.04 27.79 6.24
C ASP A 145 -5.93 27.15 7.63
N VAL A 146 -4.85 26.40 7.89
CA VAL A 146 -4.60 25.82 9.22
C VAL A 146 -4.37 26.90 10.27
N GLN A 147 -3.55 27.91 9.99
CA GLN A 147 -3.29 29.04 10.90
C GLN A 147 -4.55 29.81 11.28
N THR A 148 -5.48 29.96 10.33
CA THR A 148 -6.76 30.65 10.52
C THR A 148 -7.91 29.72 10.93
N GLN A 149 -7.62 28.44 11.18
CA GLN A 149 -8.59 27.40 11.57
C GLN A 149 -9.72 27.17 10.55
N HIS A 150 -9.46 27.47 9.26
CA HIS A 150 -10.36 27.14 8.16
C HIS A 150 -10.22 25.65 7.79
N TYR A 151 -10.79 24.79 8.62
CA TYR A 151 -10.75 23.35 8.44
C TYR A 151 -11.90 22.82 7.56
N PRO A 152 -11.73 21.64 6.93
CA PRO A 152 -12.79 20.99 6.16
C PRO A 152 -14.07 20.79 6.99
N ASP A 153 -15.21 20.74 6.30
CA ASP A 153 -16.53 20.66 6.92
C ASP A 153 -16.67 19.45 7.85
N TRP A 154 -16.14 18.29 7.44
CA TRP A 154 -16.19 17.06 8.23
C TRP A 154 -15.49 17.21 9.59
N PHE A 155 -14.40 17.98 9.65
CA PHE A 155 -13.70 18.22 10.91
C PHE A 155 -14.46 19.26 11.73
N THR A 156 -14.75 20.42 11.14
CA THR A 156 -15.39 21.55 11.83
C THR A 156 -16.75 21.16 12.40
N ARG A 157 -17.57 20.43 11.64
CA ARG A 157 -18.87 19.92 12.13
C ARG A 157 -18.68 18.79 13.12
N GLY A 158 -17.79 17.84 12.83
CA GLY A 158 -17.56 16.69 13.70
C GLY A 158 -17.10 17.08 15.11
N VAL A 159 -16.20 18.07 15.23
CA VAL A 159 -15.75 18.57 16.54
C VAL A 159 -16.72 19.56 17.17
N ALA A 160 -17.64 20.17 16.42
CA ALA A 160 -18.75 20.93 17.01
C ALA A 160 -19.71 19.98 17.75
N ASP A 161 -20.02 18.83 17.16
CA ASP A 161 -20.83 17.77 17.78
C ASP A 161 -20.05 17.04 18.89
N ASN A 162 -18.72 16.93 18.74
CA ASN A 162 -17.83 16.22 19.69
C ASN A 162 -16.58 17.04 20.06
N PRO A 163 -16.70 18.07 20.91
CA PRO A 163 -15.59 18.97 21.22
C PRO A 163 -14.37 18.27 21.80
N GLY A 164 -14.57 17.20 22.58
CA GLY A 164 -13.51 16.40 23.20
C GLY A 164 -13.00 15.21 22.36
N SER A 165 -13.40 15.08 21.08
CA SER A 165 -12.99 13.92 20.30
C SER A 165 -11.50 13.92 19.99
N PHE A 166 -10.78 12.93 20.52
CA PHE A 166 -9.38 12.68 20.17
C PHE A 166 -9.28 12.11 18.76
N VAL A 167 -10.19 11.20 18.41
CA VAL A 167 -10.15 10.49 17.13
C VAL A 167 -10.28 11.46 15.94
N LEU A 168 -11.22 12.41 15.97
CA LEU A 168 -11.35 13.37 14.86
C LEU A 168 -10.10 14.24 14.70
N ARG A 169 -9.47 14.62 15.81
CA ARG A 169 -8.21 15.38 15.79
C ARG A 169 -7.06 14.54 15.27
N ARG A 170 -6.99 13.25 15.61
CA ARG A 170 -6.03 12.32 15.05
C ARG A 170 -6.22 12.18 13.53
N VAL A 171 -7.46 12.02 13.05
CA VAL A 171 -7.73 11.95 11.59
C VAL A 171 -7.31 13.25 10.88
N MET A 172 -7.58 14.41 11.48
CA MET A 172 -7.14 15.71 10.96
C MET A 172 -5.62 15.83 10.93
N LEU A 173 -4.93 15.39 11.98
CA LEU A 173 -3.46 15.34 12.00
C LEU A 173 -2.91 14.45 10.87
N LEU A 174 -3.51 13.28 10.65
CA LEU A 174 -3.14 12.38 9.55
C LEU A 174 -3.42 13.01 8.17
N HIS A 175 -4.46 13.84 8.03
CA HIS A 175 -4.74 14.60 6.81
C HIS A 175 -3.56 15.51 6.44
N LEU A 176 -2.95 16.15 7.44
CA LEU A 176 -1.92 17.18 7.28
C LEU A 176 -0.50 16.64 7.04
N ARG A 177 -0.32 15.32 6.88
CA ARG A 177 1.01 14.73 6.66
C ARG A 177 1.61 15.18 5.32
N THR A 178 2.93 15.28 5.29
CA THR A 178 3.70 15.76 4.13
C THR A 178 3.46 14.92 2.87
N GLU A 179 3.45 13.59 2.97
CA GLU A 179 3.20 12.68 1.85
C GLU A 179 1.77 12.73 1.28
N TRP A 180 0.87 13.42 1.99
CA TRP A 180 -0.49 13.69 1.56
C TRP A 180 -0.67 15.14 1.07
N GLY A 181 0.38 15.95 1.00
CA GLY A 181 0.31 17.35 0.53
C GLY A 181 0.30 18.40 1.65
N GLY A 182 0.34 17.99 2.92
CA GLY A 182 0.55 18.90 4.04
C GLY A 182 2.04 19.16 4.31
N SER A 183 2.40 19.44 5.57
CA SER A 183 3.80 19.57 6.01
C SER A 183 3.93 19.40 7.52
N GLU A 184 5.16 19.25 8.02
CA GLU A 184 5.43 19.28 9.47
C GLU A 184 4.90 20.57 10.12
N GLU A 185 4.99 21.71 9.44
CA GLU A 185 4.48 22.98 9.95
C GLU A 185 2.95 23.01 10.05
N HIS A 186 2.23 22.42 9.09
CA HIS A 186 0.78 22.26 9.18
C HIS A 186 0.41 21.44 10.42
N MET A 187 1.06 20.28 10.58
CA MET A 187 0.79 19.38 11.70
C MET A 187 1.12 20.04 13.05
N LEU A 188 2.29 20.68 13.17
CA LEU A 188 2.71 21.35 14.39
C LEU A 188 1.77 22.51 14.76
N THR A 189 1.38 23.32 13.77
CA THR A 189 0.41 24.41 13.96
C THR A 189 -0.91 23.87 14.46
N PHE A 190 -1.42 22.81 13.84
CA PHE A 190 -2.66 22.15 14.24
C PHE A 190 -2.60 21.64 15.68
N VAL A 191 -1.57 20.87 16.05
CA VAL A 191 -1.43 20.29 17.40
C VAL A 191 -1.34 21.36 18.48
N ARG A 192 -0.61 22.46 18.23
CA ARG A 192 -0.54 23.61 19.14
C ARG A 192 -1.90 24.26 19.33
N GLN A 193 -2.66 24.48 18.26
CA GLN A 193 -4.02 25.01 18.38
C GLN A 193 -4.93 24.08 19.18
N GLN A 194 -4.80 22.76 19.03
CA GLN A 194 -5.59 21.81 19.83
C GLN A 194 -5.22 21.87 21.31
N GLN A 195 -3.94 22.05 21.62
CA GLN A 195 -3.46 22.26 22.99
C GLN A 195 -3.98 23.58 23.58
N ASP A 196 -3.89 24.68 22.84
CA ASP A 196 -4.32 26.00 23.27
C ASP A 196 -5.84 26.07 23.49
N ALA A 197 -6.62 25.33 22.68
CA ALA A 197 -8.07 25.23 22.84
C ALA A 197 -8.49 24.53 24.15
N GLY A 198 -7.63 23.69 24.74
CA GLY A 198 -7.88 23.04 26.03
C GLY A 198 -9.09 22.08 26.03
N LEU A 199 -9.52 21.59 24.86
CA LEU A 199 -10.69 20.72 24.71
C LEU A 199 -10.39 19.24 24.91
N LEU A 200 -9.12 18.82 24.78
CA LEU A 200 -8.67 17.46 25.06
C LEU A 200 -8.18 17.33 26.50
N GLY A 201 -8.41 16.16 27.11
CA GLY A 201 -7.76 15.80 28.36
C GLY A 201 -6.23 15.67 28.18
N GLN A 202 -5.47 15.79 29.28
CA GLN A 202 -4.00 15.73 29.23
C GLN A 202 -3.47 14.46 28.53
N THR A 203 -4.07 13.30 28.82
CA THR A 203 -3.69 12.02 28.20
C THR A 203 -3.91 12.01 26.69
N ASP A 204 -5.05 12.52 26.20
CA ASP A 204 -5.34 12.55 24.76
C ASP A 204 -4.51 13.60 24.03
N MET A 205 -4.21 14.71 24.69
CA MET A 205 -3.28 15.71 24.14
C MET A 205 -1.85 15.13 24.03
N GLN A 206 -1.40 14.38 25.04
CA GLN A 206 -0.12 13.66 25.00
C GLN A 206 -0.08 12.64 23.85
N ARG A 207 -1.16 11.88 23.65
CA ARG A 207 -1.29 10.96 22.51
C ARG A 207 -1.27 11.69 21.17
N LEU A 208 -1.90 12.85 21.06
CA LEU A 208 -1.90 13.64 19.82
C LEU A 208 -0.49 14.16 19.49
N TRP A 209 0.29 14.57 20.50
CA TRP A 209 1.72 14.88 20.33
C TRP A 209 2.55 13.65 19.93
N ALA A 210 2.27 12.48 20.52
CA ALA A 210 2.92 11.23 20.14
C ALA A 210 2.67 10.88 18.66
N GLU A 211 1.42 11.02 18.20
CA GLU A 211 1.04 10.81 16.80
C GLU A 211 1.71 11.80 15.85
N PHE A 212 1.88 13.07 16.26
CA PHE A 212 2.63 14.06 15.48
C PHE A 212 4.07 13.60 15.25
N HIS A 213 4.77 13.25 16.33
CA HIS A 213 6.15 12.79 16.25
C HIS A 213 6.26 11.47 15.46
N SER A 214 5.30 10.56 15.60
CA SER A 214 5.22 9.33 14.82
C SER A 214 5.06 9.60 13.32
N CYS A 215 4.19 10.54 12.94
CA CYS A 215 4.02 10.97 11.55
C CYS A 215 5.29 11.57 10.95
N VAL A 216 5.99 12.44 11.70
CA VAL A 216 7.27 13.01 11.26
C VAL A 216 8.32 11.90 11.12
N ALA A 217 8.40 10.96 12.06
CA ALA A 217 9.31 9.83 11.99
C ALA A 217 9.04 8.94 10.77
N HIS A 218 7.78 8.64 10.49
CA HIS A 218 7.37 7.88 9.30
C HIS A 218 7.78 8.58 8.00
N HIS A 219 7.53 9.89 7.91
CA HIS A 219 7.94 10.68 6.75
C HIS A 219 9.45 10.62 6.56
N ALA A 220 10.20 10.88 7.63
CA ALA A 220 11.66 10.86 7.63
C ALA A 220 12.20 9.50 7.16
N GLN A 221 11.63 8.41 7.68
CA GLN A 221 12.03 7.04 7.35
C GLN A 221 11.72 6.64 5.90
N HIS A 222 10.52 6.92 5.40
CA HIS A 222 10.03 6.31 4.14
C HIS A 222 10.07 7.24 2.92
N PHE A 223 10.25 8.55 3.13
CA PHE A 223 10.20 9.55 2.07
C PHE A 223 11.46 10.39 1.99
N SER A 224 11.91 11.03 3.08
CA SER A 224 13.15 11.82 3.03
C SER A 224 14.42 10.99 3.22
N GLN A 225 14.30 9.75 3.73
CA GLN A 225 15.44 8.88 4.07
C GLN A 225 16.36 9.45 5.17
N ASP A 226 15.85 10.36 5.99
CA ASP A 226 16.56 10.86 7.17
C ASP A 226 16.34 9.92 8.35
N HIS A 227 17.14 8.85 8.41
CA HIS A 227 17.04 7.84 9.47
C HIS A 227 17.38 8.39 10.86
N ALA A 228 18.23 9.42 10.96
CA ALA A 228 18.59 10.03 12.23
C ALA A 228 17.38 10.76 12.83
N LEU A 229 16.74 11.64 12.04
CA LEU A 229 15.52 12.32 12.43
C LEU A 229 14.39 11.33 12.70
N ALA A 230 14.27 10.27 11.89
CA ALA A 230 13.27 9.22 12.10
C ALA A 230 13.39 8.54 13.46
N VAL A 231 14.62 8.22 13.90
CA VAL A 231 14.86 7.62 15.22
C VAL A 231 14.60 8.64 16.33
N GLU A 232 15.07 9.88 16.21
CA GLU A 232 14.85 10.93 17.20
C GLU A 232 13.34 11.13 17.46
N ARG A 233 12.57 11.36 16.39
CA ARG A 233 11.13 11.60 16.47
C ARG A 233 10.38 10.38 16.99
N ALA A 234 10.76 9.17 16.56
CA ALA A 234 10.11 7.96 17.05
C ALA A 234 10.39 7.67 18.54
N ARG A 235 11.58 8.04 19.06
CA ARG A 235 11.86 7.94 20.50
C ARG A 235 10.93 8.84 21.31
N ILE A 236 10.78 10.10 20.90
CA ILE A 236 9.86 11.04 21.56
C ILE A 236 8.42 10.50 21.51
N ALA A 237 7.98 10.01 20.34
CA ALA A 237 6.65 9.40 20.21
C ALA A 237 6.45 8.23 21.18
N ALA A 238 7.43 7.31 21.27
CA ALA A 238 7.38 6.14 22.13
C ALA A 238 7.44 6.46 23.64
N GLU A 239 8.07 7.57 24.02
CA GLU A 239 8.07 8.08 25.40
C GLU A 239 6.72 8.69 25.78
N LEU A 240 6.07 9.38 24.85
CA LEU A 240 4.75 9.96 25.06
C LEU A 240 3.63 8.90 25.03
N ASP A 241 3.75 7.88 24.17
CA ASP A 241 2.80 6.79 24.08
C ASP A 241 3.53 5.47 23.77
N PRO A 242 3.56 4.50 24.71
CA PRO A 242 4.23 3.22 24.50
C PRO A 242 3.82 2.46 23.24
N LEU A 243 2.58 2.61 22.74
CA LEU A 243 2.16 1.98 21.48
C LEU A 243 3.00 2.45 20.28
N GLN A 244 3.51 3.69 20.31
CA GLN A 244 4.38 4.24 19.27
C GLN A 244 5.79 3.63 19.26
N SER A 245 6.06 2.69 20.18
CA SER A 245 7.28 1.86 20.14
C SER A 245 7.34 0.99 18.87
N GLU A 246 6.20 0.78 18.18
CA GLU A 246 6.17 0.20 16.83
C GLU A 246 6.95 1.05 15.82
N GLN A 247 6.66 2.35 15.76
CA GLN A 247 7.35 3.29 14.87
C GLN A 247 8.83 3.41 15.26
N LEU A 248 9.16 3.32 16.54
CA LEU A 248 10.55 3.27 16.99
C LEU A 248 11.28 2.02 16.48
N LEU A 249 10.67 0.84 16.57
CA LEU A 249 11.22 -0.39 16.00
C LEU A 249 11.46 -0.26 14.49
N ILE A 250 10.51 0.33 13.76
CA ILE A 250 10.61 0.58 12.31
C ILE A 250 11.79 1.52 12.02
N SER A 251 11.85 2.68 12.68
CA SER A 251 12.93 3.67 12.47
C SER A 251 14.31 3.10 12.84
N LEU A 252 14.42 2.36 13.94
CA LEU A 252 15.68 1.70 14.36
C LEU A 252 16.13 0.62 13.37
N THR A 253 15.18 -0.09 12.75
CA THR A 253 15.48 -1.07 11.69
C THR A 253 15.98 -0.37 10.44
N GLY A 254 15.36 0.75 10.05
CA GLY A 254 15.83 1.59 8.95
C GLY A 254 17.23 2.15 9.15
N ALA A 255 17.52 2.59 10.36
CA ALA A 255 18.82 3.12 10.75
C ALA A 255 19.90 2.03 10.97
N ASN A 256 19.58 0.75 10.77
CA ASN A 256 20.45 -0.38 11.09
C ASN A 256 21.01 -0.33 12.54
N ALA A 257 20.17 0.10 13.49
CA ALA A 257 20.55 0.20 14.89
C ALA A 257 20.87 -1.18 15.50
N SER A 258 21.50 -1.14 16.68
CA SER A 258 21.93 -2.36 17.36
C SER A 258 20.75 -3.31 17.60
N PRO A 259 20.95 -4.65 17.51
CA PRO A 259 19.91 -5.62 17.85
C PRO A 259 19.31 -5.42 19.25
N PHE A 260 20.12 -4.93 20.20
CA PHE A 260 19.68 -4.64 21.56
C PHE A 260 18.60 -3.54 21.60
N GLU A 261 18.83 -2.41 20.93
CA GLU A 261 17.86 -1.31 20.87
C GLU A 261 16.58 -1.71 20.14
N ARG A 262 16.70 -2.46 19.03
CA ARG A 262 15.54 -2.97 18.29
C ARG A 262 14.71 -3.94 19.12
N LEU A 263 15.36 -4.85 19.85
CA LEU A 263 14.69 -5.80 20.74
C LEU A 263 13.98 -5.09 21.91
N ASP A 264 14.56 -4.03 22.48
CA ASP A 264 13.92 -3.24 23.52
C ASP A 264 12.65 -2.55 23.01
N ALA A 265 12.73 -1.87 21.86
CA ALA A 265 11.57 -1.24 21.21
C ALA A 265 10.46 -2.25 20.91
N LEU A 266 10.82 -3.42 20.36
CA LEU A 266 9.89 -4.52 20.12
C LEU A 266 9.20 -4.99 21.41
N ARG A 267 9.93 -5.19 22.50
CA ARG A 267 9.35 -5.64 23.78
C ARG A 267 8.38 -4.63 24.37
N ARG A 268 8.72 -3.34 24.28
CA ARG A 268 7.84 -2.24 24.70
C ARG A 268 6.56 -2.26 23.89
N TYR A 269 6.69 -2.34 22.57
CA TYR A 269 5.55 -2.41 21.66
C TYR A 269 4.65 -3.61 21.96
N LEU A 270 5.19 -4.84 22.01
CA LEU A 270 4.41 -6.04 22.25
C LEU A 270 3.65 -5.98 23.58
N SER A 271 4.24 -5.37 24.61
CA SER A 271 3.58 -5.22 25.91
C SER A 271 2.42 -4.22 25.83
N ALA A 272 2.63 -3.08 25.16
CA ALA A 272 1.57 -2.09 24.94
C ALA A 272 0.43 -2.64 24.05
N ALA A 273 0.77 -3.31 22.95
CA ALA A 273 -0.18 -3.90 22.03
C ALA A 273 -1.04 -4.98 22.71
N GLN A 274 -0.45 -5.82 23.55
CA GLN A 274 -1.18 -6.82 24.35
C GLN A 274 -2.15 -6.16 25.35
N GLN A 275 -1.73 -5.07 26.00
CA GLN A 275 -2.56 -4.34 26.96
C GLN A 275 -3.73 -3.61 26.29
N GLU A 276 -3.49 -2.98 25.14
CA GLU A 276 -4.50 -2.19 24.43
C GLU A 276 -5.31 -3.01 23.41
N ASN A 277 -4.96 -4.28 23.21
CA ASN A 277 -5.50 -5.14 22.16
C ASN A 277 -5.33 -4.52 20.77
N SER A 278 -4.14 -3.97 20.51
CA SER A 278 -3.79 -3.33 19.23
C SER A 278 -3.34 -4.37 18.22
N VAL A 279 -3.74 -4.17 16.96
CA VAL A 279 -3.24 -4.90 15.81
C VAL A 279 -1.98 -4.20 15.26
N PRO A 280 -0.95 -4.93 14.83
CA PRO A 280 0.22 -4.33 14.18
C PRO A 280 -0.11 -3.66 12.85
N SER A 281 0.61 -2.58 12.52
CA SER A 281 0.53 -2.00 11.19
C SER A 281 1.24 -2.87 10.16
N SER A 282 0.97 -2.65 8.88
CA SER A 282 1.70 -3.27 7.77
C SER A 282 3.23 -3.04 7.85
N ASN A 283 3.67 -1.91 8.41
CA ASN A 283 5.10 -1.58 8.53
C ASN A 283 5.80 -2.39 9.63
N PHE A 284 5.08 -2.88 10.64
CA PHE A 284 5.62 -3.82 11.62
C PHE A 284 6.15 -5.08 10.93
N GLY A 285 5.41 -5.57 9.92
CA GLY A 285 5.81 -6.73 9.15
C GLY A 285 7.17 -6.55 8.46
N TRP A 286 7.42 -5.37 7.89
CA TRP A 286 8.74 -5.07 7.31
C TRP A 286 9.85 -5.14 8.36
N ALA A 287 9.65 -4.57 9.55
CA ALA A 287 10.66 -4.62 10.62
C ALA A 287 10.92 -6.05 11.10
N VAL A 288 9.87 -6.84 11.28
CA VAL A 288 9.95 -8.27 11.69
C VAL A 288 10.70 -9.09 10.65
N LEU A 289 10.38 -8.94 9.37
CA LEU A 289 11.01 -9.73 8.31
C LEU A 289 12.50 -9.40 8.12
N ASN A 290 12.95 -8.22 8.56
CA ASN A 290 14.36 -7.77 8.57
C ASN A 290 15.07 -7.99 9.93
N ALA A 291 14.45 -8.70 10.88
CA ALA A 291 14.94 -8.82 12.24
C ALA A 291 15.97 -9.95 12.48
N GLU A 292 16.46 -10.61 11.43
CA GLU A 292 17.45 -11.69 11.49
C GLU A 292 17.21 -12.67 12.66
N ASP A 293 18.26 -13.15 13.34
CA ASP A 293 18.14 -14.10 14.45
C ASP A 293 17.88 -13.44 15.82
N TRP A 294 18.02 -12.11 15.95
CA TRP A 294 17.89 -11.44 17.25
C TRP A 294 16.44 -11.41 17.76
N ILE A 295 15.46 -11.56 16.87
CA ILE A 295 14.03 -11.57 17.23
C ILE A 295 13.56 -12.90 17.84
N ARG A 296 14.38 -13.96 17.74
CA ARG A 296 14.03 -15.31 18.21
C ARG A 296 13.40 -15.37 19.62
N PRO A 297 13.89 -14.63 20.63
CA PRO A 297 13.30 -14.65 21.97
C PRO A 297 11.83 -14.18 22.02
N GLU A 298 11.40 -13.34 21.07
CA GLU A 298 10.05 -12.76 21.05
C GLU A 298 9.14 -13.39 19.98
N LEU A 299 9.65 -14.33 19.17
CA LEU A 299 8.85 -15.03 18.15
C LEU A 299 7.53 -15.62 18.69
N PRO A 300 7.48 -16.26 19.89
CA PRO A 300 6.22 -16.76 20.44
C PRO A 300 5.19 -15.64 20.68
N ARG A 301 5.63 -14.45 21.11
CA ARG A 301 4.72 -13.32 21.36
C ARG A 301 4.27 -12.66 20.06
N ILE A 302 5.17 -12.53 19.08
CA ILE A 302 4.84 -12.00 17.75
C ILE A 302 3.83 -12.91 17.06
N THR A 303 4.11 -14.21 17.00
CA THR A 303 3.22 -15.19 16.34
C THR A 303 1.87 -15.26 17.04
N ALA A 304 1.81 -15.23 18.38
CA ALA A 304 0.54 -15.21 19.09
C ALA A 304 -0.27 -13.91 18.84
N LEU A 305 0.40 -12.76 18.73
CA LEU A 305 -0.25 -11.50 18.40
C LEU A 305 -0.86 -11.53 16.99
N LEU A 306 -0.07 -11.98 16.00
CA LEU A 306 -0.50 -12.06 14.60
C LEU A 306 -1.55 -13.14 14.37
N ASP A 307 -1.42 -14.31 15.00
CA ASP A 307 -2.39 -15.40 14.88
C ASP A 307 -3.75 -14.99 15.43
N ARG A 308 -3.77 -14.32 16.59
CA ARG A 308 -5.00 -13.76 17.15
C ARG A 308 -5.63 -12.74 16.21
N ALA A 309 -4.85 -11.77 15.72
CA ALA A 309 -5.36 -10.76 14.80
C ALA A 309 -5.90 -11.39 13.50
N ALA A 310 -5.19 -12.36 12.93
CA ALA A 310 -5.62 -13.09 11.74
C ALA A 310 -6.91 -13.90 11.97
N GLN A 311 -7.05 -14.54 13.13
CA GLN A 311 -8.29 -15.23 13.52
C GLN A 311 -9.46 -14.27 13.72
N ASP A 312 -9.18 -13.05 14.18
CA ASP A 312 -10.15 -11.96 14.29
C ASP A 312 -10.45 -11.29 12.92
N GLY A 313 -9.86 -11.78 11.83
CA GLY A 313 -10.13 -11.35 10.45
C GLY A 313 -9.13 -10.32 9.88
N ASP A 314 -8.01 -10.06 10.56
CA ASP A 314 -6.96 -9.18 10.04
C ASP A 314 -6.10 -9.89 8.97
N ALA A 315 -6.38 -9.59 7.71
CA ALA A 315 -5.70 -10.20 6.58
C ALA A 315 -4.20 -9.86 6.51
N ASP A 316 -3.79 -8.67 6.94
CA ASP A 316 -2.39 -8.26 6.95
C ASP A 316 -1.55 -9.13 7.91
N SER A 317 -2.09 -9.47 9.08
CA SER A 317 -1.47 -10.42 9.99
C SER A 317 -1.39 -11.83 9.41
N ALA A 318 -2.43 -12.29 8.70
CA ALA A 318 -2.40 -13.59 8.02
C ALA A 318 -1.29 -13.63 6.93
N VAL A 319 -1.19 -12.57 6.13
CA VAL A 319 -0.14 -12.38 5.12
C VAL A 319 1.24 -12.38 5.75
N LEU A 320 1.42 -11.63 6.85
CA LEU A 320 2.70 -11.57 7.55
C LEU A 320 3.13 -12.92 8.10
N LEU A 321 2.22 -13.70 8.69
CA LEU A 321 2.52 -15.08 9.12
C LEU A 321 2.98 -15.95 7.94
N GLY A 322 2.32 -15.85 6.79
CA GLY A 322 2.73 -16.55 5.57
C GLY A 322 4.12 -16.12 5.07
N HIS A 323 4.40 -14.81 5.09
CA HIS A 323 5.72 -14.28 4.73
C HIS A 323 6.82 -14.73 5.70
N MET A 324 6.56 -14.78 7.00
CA MET A 324 7.50 -15.33 7.98
C MET A 324 7.83 -16.79 7.66
N GLN A 325 6.84 -17.60 7.28
CA GLN A 325 7.04 -19.00 6.90
C GLN A 325 7.87 -19.14 5.61
N LEU A 326 7.67 -18.27 4.62
CA LEU A 326 8.41 -18.27 3.35
C LEU A 326 9.86 -17.80 3.50
N ILE A 327 10.08 -16.71 4.23
CA ILE A 327 11.38 -16.04 4.32
C ILE A 327 12.26 -16.69 5.39
N HIS A 328 11.65 -17.11 6.50
CA HIS A 328 12.35 -17.66 7.67
C HIS A 328 11.79 -19.02 8.10
N PRO A 329 11.86 -20.07 7.25
CA PRO A 329 11.30 -21.38 7.57
C PRO A 329 11.89 -22.01 8.85
N ALA A 330 13.12 -21.62 9.22
CA ALA A 330 13.79 -22.08 10.44
C ALA A 330 13.19 -21.51 11.74
N TRP A 331 12.32 -20.50 11.67
CA TRP A 331 11.63 -19.96 12.84
C TRP A 331 10.55 -20.90 13.38
N GLY A 332 10.15 -21.93 12.61
CA GLY A 332 9.21 -22.94 13.07
C GLY A 332 7.82 -22.37 13.37
N THR A 333 7.40 -21.34 12.61
CA THR A 333 6.07 -20.76 12.76
C THR A 333 4.98 -21.80 12.45
N GLN A 334 3.83 -21.67 13.10
CA GLN A 334 2.66 -22.45 12.73
C GLN A 334 2.27 -22.19 11.27
N SER A 335 1.60 -23.15 10.63
CA SER A 335 1.17 -22.97 9.25
C SER A 335 0.17 -21.83 9.15
N ALA A 336 0.50 -20.84 8.31
CA ALA A 336 -0.40 -19.72 8.04
C ALA A 336 -1.54 -20.07 7.05
N ARG A 337 -1.55 -21.30 6.50
CA ARG A 337 -2.42 -21.65 5.37
C ARG A 337 -3.90 -21.43 5.67
N ALA A 338 -4.39 -21.87 6.82
CA ALA A 338 -5.81 -21.78 7.15
C ALA A 338 -6.31 -20.32 7.23
N VAL A 339 -5.56 -19.45 7.91
CA VAL A 339 -5.91 -18.02 8.01
C VAL A 339 -5.75 -17.28 6.68
N LEU A 340 -4.77 -17.68 5.86
CA LEU A 340 -4.63 -17.15 4.50
C LEU A 340 -5.76 -17.59 3.57
N GLU A 341 -6.25 -18.84 3.70
CA GLU A 341 -7.38 -19.34 2.91
C GLU A 341 -8.65 -18.56 3.23
N ILE A 342 -8.90 -18.28 4.52
CA ILE A 342 -9.99 -17.42 4.96
C ILE A 342 -9.85 -16.02 4.35
N ALA A 343 -8.69 -15.37 4.48
CA ALA A 343 -8.46 -14.03 3.93
C ALA A 343 -8.59 -14.00 2.39
N ARG A 344 -8.07 -15.01 1.68
CA ARG A 344 -8.26 -15.16 0.23
C ARG A 344 -9.74 -15.26 -0.12
N ASP A 345 -10.50 -16.07 0.60
CA ASP A 345 -11.93 -16.30 0.30
C ASP A 345 -12.79 -15.07 0.64
N GLN A 346 -12.30 -14.20 1.53
CA GLN A 346 -12.80 -12.84 1.76
C GLN A 346 -12.38 -11.86 0.65
N GLY A 347 -11.45 -12.23 -0.23
CA GLY A 347 -11.04 -11.44 -1.40
C GLY A 347 -9.77 -10.63 -1.21
N HIS A 348 -8.96 -10.94 -0.20
CA HIS A 348 -7.66 -10.31 -0.01
C HIS A 348 -6.62 -10.83 -1.01
N THR A 349 -6.16 -9.95 -1.89
CA THR A 349 -5.26 -10.29 -3.00
C THR A 349 -3.91 -10.78 -2.50
N ALA A 350 -3.34 -10.07 -1.52
CA ALA A 350 -2.04 -10.41 -0.94
C ALA A 350 -2.05 -11.80 -0.28
N ALA A 351 -3.13 -12.16 0.42
CA ALA A 351 -3.26 -13.50 1.02
C ALA A 351 -3.31 -14.60 -0.04
N ALA A 352 -4.01 -14.35 -1.16
CA ALA A 352 -4.07 -15.25 -2.30
C ALA A 352 -2.69 -15.46 -2.94
N GLU A 353 -1.94 -14.37 -3.13
CA GLU A 353 -0.56 -14.39 -3.63
C GLU A 353 0.34 -15.18 -2.68
N THR A 354 0.31 -14.90 -1.38
CA THR A 354 1.09 -15.63 -0.37
C THR A 354 0.79 -17.13 -0.39
N LEU A 355 -0.47 -17.53 -0.59
CA LEU A 355 -0.83 -18.95 -0.76
C LEU A 355 -0.24 -19.56 -2.03
N ALA A 356 -0.31 -18.86 -3.16
CA ALA A 356 0.30 -19.33 -4.40
C ALA A 356 1.80 -19.57 -4.21
N TYR A 357 2.50 -18.63 -3.56
CA TYR A 357 3.93 -18.78 -3.26
C TYR A 357 4.22 -19.90 -2.28
N LEU A 358 3.45 -20.03 -1.20
CA LEU A 358 3.59 -21.16 -0.27
C LEU A 358 3.41 -22.49 -0.99
N SER A 359 2.41 -22.60 -1.86
CA SER A 359 2.16 -23.82 -2.63
C SER A 359 3.30 -24.11 -3.61
N GLU A 360 3.94 -23.10 -4.20
CA GLU A 360 5.12 -23.28 -5.06
C GLU A 360 6.37 -23.75 -4.30
N HIS A 361 6.58 -23.27 -3.07
CA HIS A 361 7.76 -23.55 -2.24
C HIS A 361 7.58 -24.77 -1.33
N THR A 362 6.37 -25.28 -1.21
CA THR A 362 6.06 -26.53 -0.51
C THR A 362 5.89 -27.67 -1.52
N SER A 363 5.91 -28.91 -1.04
CA SER A 363 5.64 -30.10 -1.87
C SER A 363 4.16 -30.25 -2.26
N ALA A 364 3.45 -29.13 -2.47
CA ALA A 364 2.04 -29.15 -2.84
C ALA A 364 1.85 -29.80 -4.23
N PRO A 365 0.77 -30.57 -4.43
CA PRO A 365 0.42 -31.11 -5.74
C PRO A 365 0.30 -30.01 -6.81
N VAL A 366 0.62 -30.33 -8.06
CA VAL A 366 0.55 -29.38 -9.19
C VAL A 366 -0.86 -28.81 -9.35
N GLU A 367 -1.87 -29.63 -9.09
CA GLU A 367 -3.27 -29.28 -9.17
C GLU A 367 -3.62 -28.18 -8.16
N GLN A 368 -3.15 -28.34 -6.90
CA GLN A 368 -3.34 -27.36 -5.83
C GLN A 368 -2.60 -26.05 -6.14
N ARG A 369 -1.36 -26.13 -6.63
CA ARG A 369 -0.60 -24.93 -7.02
C ARG A 369 -1.34 -24.10 -8.06
N ARG A 370 -1.86 -24.74 -9.10
CA ARG A 370 -2.64 -24.05 -10.14
C ARG A 370 -3.96 -23.51 -9.60
N GLU A 371 -4.59 -24.18 -8.64
CA GLU A 371 -5.80 -23.65 -8.00
C GLU A 371 -5.48 -22.35 -7.24
N ASP A 372 -4.43 -22.34 -6.43
CA ASP A 372 -4.03 -21.16 -5.66
C ASP A 372 -3.62 -20.00 -6.59
N ILE A 373 -2.86 -20.27 -7.66
CA ILE A 373 -2.51 -19.28 -8.70
C ILE A 373 -3.76 -18.72 -9.38
N LEU A 374 -4.70 -19.58 -9.79
CA LEU A 374 -5.91 -19.12 -10.48
C LEU A 374 -6.77 -18.24 -9.57
N LYS A 375 -6.93 -18.62 -8.29
CA LYS A 375 -7.68 -17.82 -7.32
C LYS A 375 -7.04 -16.45 -7.09
N ALA A 376 -5.72 -16.38 -6.96
CA ALA A 376 -5.01 -15.10 -6.87
C ALA A 376 -5.18 -14.25 -8.13
N ALA A 377 -5.09 -14.85 -9.32
CA ALA A 377 -5.37 -14.17 -10.58
C ALA A 377 -6.82 -13.67 -10.71
N ASP A 378 -7.77 -14.38 -10.10
CA ASP A 378 -9.18 -13.96 -10.04
C ASP A 378 -9.45 -12.83 -9.07
N LEU A 379 -8.60 -12.68 -8.05
CA LEU A 379 -8.52 -11.54 -7.14
C LEU A 379 -7.61 -10.42 -7.66
N LEU A 380 -7.39 -10.33 -8.98
CA LEU A 380 -6.66 -9.23 -9.63
C LEU A 380 -5.16 -9.16 -9.31
N SER A 381 -4.54 -10.24 -8.82
CA SER A 381 -3.07 -10.32 -8.77
C SER A 381 -2.51 -10.21 -10.19
N GLY A 382 -1.68 -9.19 -10.42
CA GLY A 382 -1.05 -8.93 -11.72
C GLY A 382 -0.10 -10.07 -12.12
N GLU A 383 0.79 -10.45 -11.21
CA GLU A 383 1.78 -11.51 -11.40
C GLU A 383 1.11 -12.87 -11.65
N MET A 384 0.12 -13.24 -10.83
CA MET A 384 -0.58 -14.51 -11.01
C MET A 384 -1.44 -14.51 -12.28
N SER A 385 -2.02 -13.37 -12.65
CA SER A 385 -2.71 -13.24 -13.94
C SER A 385 -1.76 -13.44 -15.13
N TRP A 386 -0.52 -12.95 -15.03
CA TRP A 386 0.50 -13.18 -16.04
C TRP A 386 0.87 -14.65 -16.14
N HIS A 387 1.03 -15.32 -14.99
CA HIS A 387 1.30 -16.75 -14.92
C HIS A 387 0.19 -17.58 -15.61
N VAL A 388 -1.08 -17.28 -15.31
CA VAL A 388 -2.24 -17.91 -15.96
C VAL A 388 -2.23 -17.65 -17.47
N TYR A 389 -1.90 -16.44 -17.92
CA TYR A 389 -1.81 -16.13 -19.36
C TYR A 389 -0.72 -16.93 -20.08
N GLN A 390 0.46 -17.07 -19.47
CA GLN A 390 1.60 -17.78 -20.06
C GLN A 390 1.35 -19.29 -20.15
N GLN A 391 0.69 -19.87 -19.14
CA GLN A 391 0.37 -21.30 -19.06
C GLN A 391 -1.11 -21.58 -19.33
N PHE A 392 -1.75 -20.73 -20.14
CA PHE A 392 -3.20 -20.81 -20.34
C PHE A 392 -3.71 -22.20 -20.78
N PRO A 393 -3.03 -22.97 -21.66
CA PRO A 393 -3.47 -24.31 -22.03
C PRO A 393 -3.61 -25.29 -20.84
N GLU A 394 -2.71 -25.20 -19.86
CA GLU A 394 -2.74 -26.03 -18.65
C GLU A 394 -3.93 -25.67 -17.75
N PHE A 395 -4.12 -24.37 -17.50
CA PHE A 395 -5.25 -23.86 -16.70
C PHE A 395 -6.59 -24.12 -17.40
N GLN A 396 -6.65 -23.94 -18.72
CA GLN A 396 -7.80 -24.28 -19.53
C GLN A 396 -8.19 -25.76 -19.37
N ARG A 397 -7.22 -26.68 -19.47
CA ARG A 397 -7.49 -28.11 -19.33
C ARG A 397 -7.99 -28.47 -17.93
N GLN A 398 -7.40 -27.88 -16.89
CA GLN A 398 -7.74 -28.21 -15.51
C GLN A 398 -9.06 -27.59 -15.04
N PHE A 399 -9.33 -26.34 -15.41
CA PHE A 399 -10.48 -25.56 -14.91
C PHE A 399 -11.55 -25.28 -15.96
N ASN A 400 -11.44 -25.90 -17.15
CA ASN A 400 -12.37 -25.74 -18.27
C ASN A 400 -12.56 -24.25 -18.69
N LEU A 401 -11.46 -23.49 -18.72
CA LEU A 401 -11.50 -22.08 -19.12
C LEU A 401 -11.81 -21.93 -20.61
N GLU A 402 -12.64 -20.96 -20.95
CA GLU A 402 -12.94 -20.62 -22.34
C GLU A 402 -11.71 -19.98 -23.00
N PRO A 403 -11.37 -20.29 -24.28
CA PRO A 403 -10.20 -19.72 -24.96
C PRO A 403 -10.10 -18.20 -24.89
N ARG A 404 -11.23 -17.49 -24.91
CA ARG A 404 -11.27 -16.02 -24.82
C ARG A 404 -10.83 -15.46 -23.46
N GLN A 405 -10.95 -16.24 -22.38
CA GLN A 405 -10.52 -15.82 -21.03
C GLN A 405 -9.01 -15.62 -20.95
N ARG A 406 -8.22 -16.13 -21.90
CA ARG A 406 -6.79 -15.82 -21.98
C ARG A 406 -6.55 -14.31 -22.02
N PHE A 407 -7.33 -13.56 -22.80
CA PHE A 407 -7.16 -12.12 -22.91
C PHE A 407 -7.62 -11.36 -21.67
N LYS A 408 -8.58 -11.91 -20.91
CA LYS A 408 -8.96 -11.39 -19.58
C LYS A 408 -7.76 -11.38 -18.63
N TYR A 409 -7.00 -12.48 -18.57
CA TYR A 409 -5.80 -12.55 -17.71
C TYR A 409 -4.64 -11.70 -18.24
N LEU A 410 -4.47 -11.58 -19.57
CA LEU A 410 -3.52 -10.61 -20.14
C LEU A 410 -3.84 -9.18 -19.73
N HIS A 411 -5.13 -8.79 -19.80
CA HIS A 411 -5.58 -7.47 -19.39
C HIS A 411 -5.30 -7.20 -17.91
N ARG A 412 -5.73 -8.13 -17.04
CA ARG A 412 -5.51 -8.02 -15.59
C ARG A 412 -4.04 -7.95 -15.22
N ALA A 413 -3.18 -8.72 -15.89
CA ALA A 413 -1.75 -8.65 -15.66
C ALA A 413 -1.19 -7.26 -16.04
N ALA A 414 -1.55 -6.75 -17.23
CA ALA A 414 -1.12 -5.44 -17.70
C ALA A 414 -1.59 -4.30 -16.78
N ASP A 415 -2.86 -4.37 -16.36
CA ASP A 415 -3.45 -3.43 -15.40
C ASP A 415 -2.77 -3.56 -14.04
N GLY A 416 -2.55 -4.78 -13.56
CA GLY A 416 -1.93 -5.10 -12.27
C GLY A 416 -0.47 -4.67 -12.12
N GLY A 417 0.20 -4.23 -13.19
CA GLY A 417 1.57 -3.72 -13.11
C GLY A 417 2.59 -4.44 -13.97
N GLU A 418 2.25 -5.60 -14.53
CA GLU A 418 3.22 -6.47 -15.18
C GLU A 418 3.70 -5.89 -16.52
N ASN A 419 4.96 -5.48 -16.57
CA ASN A 419 5.50 -4.78 -17.72
C ASN A 419 5.58 -5.64 -18.99
N ASP A 420 5.85 -6.94 -18.84
CA ASP A 420 5.79 -7.90 -19.94
C ASP A 420 4.36 -8.04 -20.46
N ALA A 421 3.37 -8.09 -19.57
CA ALA A 421 1.96 -8.14 -19.94
C ALA A 421 1.50 -6.84 -20.62
N ARG A 422 1.92 -5.67 -20.12
CA ARG A 422 1.66 -4.37 -20.75
C ARG A 422 2.22 -4.31 -22.16
N PHE A 423 3.45 -4.76 -22.33
CA PHE A 423 4.10 -4.82 -23.64
C PHE A 423 3.35 -5.77 -24.58
N GLU A 424 3.07 -7.00 -24.13
CA GLU A 424 2.34 -8.00 -24.91
C GLU A 424 0.96 -7.51 -25.31
N LEU A 425 0.19 -6.95 -24.37
CA LEU A 425 -1.13 -6.39 -24.64
C LEU A 425 -1.07 -5.24 -25.66
N ALA A 426 -0.12 -4.32 -25.50
CA ALA A 426 0.09 -3.25 -26.45
C ALA A 426 0.41 -3.77 -27.86
N GLN A 427 1.20 -4.85 -27.97
CA GLN A 427 1.44 -5.48 -29.27
C GLN A 427 0.17 -6.13 -29.85
N GLN A 428 -0.65 -6.80 -29.04
CA GLN A 428 -1.92 -7.40 -29.47
C GLN A 428 -2.92 -6.33 -29.98
N LEU A 429 -3.03 -5.21 -29.27
CA LEU A 429 -3.86 -4.07 -29.67
C LEU A 429 -3.38 -3.47 -30.99
N ARG A 430 -2.07 -3.22 -31.14
CA ARG A 430 -1.48 -2.68 -32.39
C ARG A 430 -1.55 -3.65 -33.56
N ALA A 431 -1.63 -4.95 -33.29
CA ALA A 431 -1.83 -5.98 -34.30
C ALA A 431 -3.31 -6.10 -34.73
N GLY A 432 -4.25 -5.47 -34.03
CA GLY A 432 -5.68 -5.62 -34.28
C GLY A 432 -6.19 -7.04 -33.96
N ASN A 433 -5.52 -7.73 -33.03
CA ASN A 433 -5.92 -9.06 -32.57
C ASN A 433 -6.88 -9.00 -31.37
N VAL A 434 -6.88 -7.87 -30.67
CA VAL A 434 -7.80 -7.55 -29.58
C VAL A 434 -8.22 -6.09 -29.69
N GLU A 435 -9.42 -5.79 -29.22
CA GLU A 435 -9.90 -4.42 -29.02
C GLU A 435 -10.38 -4.25 -27.57
N LEU A 436 -10.18 -3.06 -27.02
CA LEU A 436 -10.79 -2.66 -25.76
C LEU A 436 -12.18 -2.07 -26.07
N GLY A 437 -13.24 -2.74 -25.65
CA GLY A 437 -14.59 -2.19 -25.84
C GLY A 437 -14.89 -1.05 -24.86
N GLU A 438 -16.02 -0.39 -25.08
CA GLU A 438 -16.48 0.74 -24.25
C GLU A 438 -16.71 0.33 -22.78
N ASP A 439 -16.97 -0.94 -22.52
CA ASP A 439 -17.10 -1.55 -21.19
C ASP A 439 -15.75 -1.89 -20.54
N GLY A 440 -14.63 -1.58 -21.19
CA GLY A 440 -13.29 -1.92 -20.72
C GLY A 440 -12.93 -3.40 -20.82
N LEU A 441 -13.73 -4.21 -21.51
CA LEU A 441 -13.44 -5.63 -21.73
C LEU A 441 -12.68 -5.83 -23.05
N LEU A 442 -11.59 -6.61 -22.99
CA LEU A 442 -10.86 -7.04 -24.18
C LEU A 442 -11.67 -8.08 -24.96
N ARG A 443 -11.87 -7.83 -26.24
CA ARG A 443 -12.51 -8.75 -27.19
C ARG A 443 -11.49 -9.21 -28.23
N PRO A 444 -11.35 -10.52 -28.48
CA PRO A 444 -10.55 -10.99 -29.59
C PRO A 444 -11.22 -10.60 -30.91
N VAL A 445 -10.45 -9.95 -31.79
CA VAL A 445 -10.89 -9.51 -33.12
C VAL A 445 -9.78 -9.78 -34.14
N ASP A 446 -10.09 -9.68 -35.42
CA ASP A 446 -9.10 -9.75 -36.50
C ASP A 446 -9.35 -8.59 -37.48
N THR A 447 -9.21 -7.38 -36.97
CA THR A 447 -9.56 -6.13 -37.66
C THR A 447 -8.37 -5.17 -37.71
N GLN A 448 -8.53 -4.01 -38.36
CA GLN A 448 -7.57 -2.92 -38.17
C GLN A 448 -7.71 -2.35 -36.75
N PRO A 449 -6.61 -1.93 -36.11
CA PRO A 449 -6.67 -1.41 -34.75
C PRO A 449 -7.49 -0.10 -34.71
N LEU A 450 -8.43 -0.03 -33.76
CA LEU A 450 -9.20 1.18 -33.49
C LEU A 450 -8.32 2.26 -32.84
N GLN A 451 -8.67 3.54 -33.02
CA GLN A 451 -7.92 4.64 -32.43
C GLN A 451 -7.79 4.49 -30.90
N ALA A 452 -8.89 4.19 -30.20
CA ALA A 452 -8.87 3.97 -28.75
C ALA A 452 -7.93 2.82 -28.33
N SER A 453 -7.81 1.77 -29.15
CA SER A 453 -6.88 0.66 -28.90
C SER A 453 -5.42 1.07 -29.12
N LEU A 454 -5.14 1.94 -30.09
CA LEU A 454 -3.80 2.49 -30.33
C LEU A 454 -3.37 3.45 -29.22
N ASP A 455 -4.28 4.34 -28.80
CA ASP A 455 -4.04 5.25 -27.68
C ASP A 455 -3.75 4.48 -26.39
N TYR A 456 -4.56 3.44 -26.11
CA TYR A 456 -4.33 2.59 -24.96
C TYR A 456 -3.03 1.79 -25.05
N ALA A 457 -2.69 1.26 -26.22
CA ALA A 457 -1.42 0.57 -26.44
C ALA A 457 -0.21 1.50 -26.21
N LYS A 458 -0.29 2.75 -26.67
CA LYS A 458 0.75 3.76 -26.45
C LYS A 458 0.93 4.04 -24.95
N HIS A 459 -0.18 4.27 -24.26
CA HIS A 459 -0.20 4.46 -22.80
C HIS A 459 0.44 3.29 -22.03
N LEU A 460 0.08 2.04 -22.36
CA LEU A 460 0.67 0.84 -21.73
C LEU A 460 2.19 0.77 -21.93
N LEU A 461 2.67 1.11 -23.14
CA LEU A 461 4.10 1.12 -23.43
C LEU A 461 4.83 2.24 -22.68
N GLU A 462 4.24 3.44 -22.59
CA GLU A 462 4.80 4.58 -21.85
C GLU A 462 4.91 4.25 -20.36
N ARG A 463 3.88 3.64 -19.77
CA ARG A 463 3.89 3.16 -18.38
C ARG A 463 5.00 2.13 -18.15
N ALA A 464 5.10 1.11 -18.99
CA ALA A 464 6.16 0.11 -18.85
C ALA A 464 7.57 0.72 -19.06
N ALA A 465 7.72 1.62 -20.04
CA ALA A 465 8.98 2.31 -20.31
C ALA A 465 9.42 3.22 -19.15
N SER A 466 8.48 3.84 -18.43
CA SER A 466 8.76 4.65 -17.23
C SER A 466 9.36 3.85 -16.06
N THR A 467 9.29 2.53 -16.14
CA THR A 467 9.92 1.58 -15.21
C THR A 467 11.06 0.81 -15.86
N ASP A 468 11.75 1.44 -16.81
CA ASP A 468 12.91 0.91 -17.52
C ASP A 468 12.67 -0.40 -18.31
N HIS A 469 11.43 -0.67 -18.71
CA HIS A 469 11.12 -1.85 -19.52
C HIS A 469 11.65 -1.70 -20.97
N ALA A 470 12.84 -2.25 -21.22
CA ALA A 470 13.58 -2.09 -22.47
C ALA A 470 12.78 -2.42 -23.75
N PRO A 471 11.98 -3.50 -23.82
CA PRO A 471 11.14 -3.78 -24.98
C PRO A 471 10.14 -2.66 -25.28
N SER A 472 9.49 -2.11 -24.26
CA SER A 472 8.54 -1.01 -24.41
C SER A 472 9.23 0.28 -24.85
N SER A 473 10.36 0.63 -24.22
CA SER A 473 11.17 1.80 -24.59
C SER A 473 11.65 1.72 -26.04
N LYS A 474 12.08 0.53 -26.49
CA LYS A 474 12.48 0.30 -27.88
C LYS A 474 11.30 0.42 -28.84
N ALA A 475 10.14 -0.13 -28.48
CA ALA A 475 8.94 -0.05 -29.31
C ALA A 475 8.47 1.40 -29.50
N LEU A 476 8.47 2.20 -28.43
CA LEU A 476 8.13 3.63 -28.50
C LEU A 476 9.10 4.41 -29.37
N LYS A 477 10.41 4.23 -29.17
CA LYS A 477 11.45 4.92 -29.98
C LYS A 477 11.39 4.56 -31.47
N ALA A 478 10.97 3.34 -31.80
CA ALA A 478 10.86 2.88 -33.18
C ALA A 478 9.56 3.33 -33.86
N ALA A 479 8.50 3.60 -33.09
CA ALA A 479 7.21 4.03 -33.60
C ALA A 479 7.24 5.51 -34.02
N ARG A 480 6.56 5.83 -35.13
CA ARG A 480 6.30 7.19 -35.60
C ARG A 480 4.88 7.60 -35.22
N GLU A 481 4.57 8.89 -35.23
CA GLU A 481 3.23 9.38 -34.88
C GLU A 481 2.10 8.73 -35.71
N ARG A 482 2.35 8.53 -37.01
CA ARG A 482 1.41 7.82 -37.91
C ARG A 482 1.12 6.36 -37.51
N ASP A 483 1.99 5.73 -36.72
CA ASP A 483 1.80 4.37 -36.24
C ASP A 483 0.80 4.31 -35.07
N TRP A 484 0.37 5.48 -34.57
CA TRP A 484 -0.62 5.67 -33.50
C TRP A 484 -1.95 6.24 -34.02
N GLN A 485 -2.13 6.38 -35.33
CA GLN A 485 -3.35 6.93 -35.95
C GLN A 485 -4.06 5.82 -36.74
N ALA A 486 -5.33 5.55 -36.46
CA ALA A 486 -6.07 4.43 -37.03
C ALA A 486 -6.10 4.41 -38.56
N GLU A 487 -6.10 5.59 -39.20
CA GLU A 487 -6.12 5.74 -40.66
C GLU A 487 -4.80 5.33 -41.32
N THR A 488 -3.68 5.41 -40.60
CA THR A 488 -2.34 5.20 -41.15
C THR A 488 -1.55 4.07 -40.51
N ALA A 489 -1.99 3.58 -39.35
CA ALA A 489 -1.34 2.52 -38.61
C ALA A 489 -1.36 1.22 -39.42
N ARG A 490 -0.21 0.54 -39.48
CA ARG A 490 -0.10 -0.80 -40.06
C ARG A 490 -0.12 -1.83 -38.94
N ARG A 491 -0.88 -2.90 -39.14
CA ARG A 491 -0.90 -4.06 -38.23
C ARG A 491 0.53 -4.55 -37.97
N VAL A 492 0.89 -4.62 -36.69
CA VAL A 492 2.17 -5.20 -36.27
C VAL A 492 2.11 -6.71 -36.46
N LYS A 493 3.11 -7.29 -37.13
CA LYS A 493 3.23 -8.75 -37.23
C LYS A 493 3.77 -9.30 -35.93
N LEU A 494 2.90 -9.98 -35.17
CA LEU A 494 3.34 -10.69 -33.98
C LEU A 494 4.04 -11.98 -34.40
N ARG A 495 5.21 -12.24 -33.81
CA ARG A 495 5.71 -13.62 -33.79
C ARG A 495 4.74 -14.39 -32.90
N ALA A 496 4.35 -15.59 -33.32
CA ALA A 496 3.63 -16.49 -32.44
C ALA A 496 4.42 -16.57 -31.13
N VAL A 497 3.79 -16.16 -30.03
CA VAL A 497 4.40 -16.27 -28.70
C VAL A 497 4.78 -17.73 -28.56
N GLN A 498 6.08 -18.02 -28.48
CA GLN A 498 6.51 -19.37 -28.20
C GLN A 498 6.01 -19.69 -26.80
N THR A 499 4.90 -20.41 -26.70
CA THR A 499 4.50 -21.14 -25.50
C THR A 499 5.47 -22.32 -25.38
N GLY A 500 6.75 -22.03 -25.26
CA GLY A 500 7.68 -23.00 -24.72
C GLY A 500 7.22 -23.28 -23.30
N PRO A 501 7.31 -24.52 -22.81
CA PRO A 501 7.11 -24.77 -21.39
C PRO A 501 8.01 -23.77 -20.66
N VAL A 502 7.42 -22.85 -19.89
CA VAL A 502 8.16 -22.16 -18.86
C VAL A 502 8.76 -23.30 -18.07
N LYS A 503 10.08 -23.48 -18.15
CA LYS A 503 10.76 -24.49 -17.34
C LYS A 503 10.48 -24.06 -15.90
N LEU A 504 9.43 -24.62 -15.29
CA LEU A 504 9.34 -24.80 -13.86
C LEU A 504 10.70 -25.36 -13.51
N GLY A 505 11.51 -24.58 -12.79
CA GLY A 505 12.93 -24.86 -12.62
C GLY A 505 13.14 -26.35 -12.36
N GLU A 506 14.05 -26.98 -13.11
CA GLU A 506 14.47 -28.35 -12.85
C GLU A 506 14.60 -28.55 -11.33
N PRO A 507 14.13 -29.67 -10.75
CA PRO A 507 14.14 -29.89 -9.30
C PRO A 507 15.53 -29.53 -8.77
N ALA A 508 15.56 -28.52 -7.91
CA ALA A 508 16.79 -27.86 -7.49
C ALA A 508 17.73 -28.89 -6.86
N GLY A 509 18.71 -29.37 -7.64
CA GLY A 509 19.88 -30.02 -7.07
C GLY A 509 20.60 -28.99 -6.20
N GLU A 510 20.51 -29.15 -4.88
CA GLU A 510 21.34 -28.53 -3.82
C GLU A 510 21.72 -27.05 -3.99
N ARG A 511 20.93 -26.26 -4.71
CA ARG A 511 21.01 -24.81 -4.65
C ARG A 511 20.19 -24.39 -3.45
N GLN A 512 20.88 -23.87 -2.42
CA GLN A 512 20.26 -23.11 -1.32
C GLN A 512 19.06 -22.35 -1.85
N ALA A 513 17.88 -22.59 -1.27
CA ALA A 513 16.62 -21.98 -1.66
C ALA A 513 16.81 -20.47 -1.74
N ARG A 514 17.04 -19.95 -2.95
CA ARG A 514 17.09 -18.52 -3.19
C ARG A 514 15.64 -18.09 -3.19
N VAL A 515 15.23 -17.47 -2.09
CA VAL A 515 13.98 -16.71 -1.99
C VAL A 515 13.85 -15.89 -3.30
N PRO A 516 12.72 -15.99 -4.03
CA PRO A 516 12.49 -15.23 -5.25
C PRO A 516 12.94 -13.78 -5.06
N TRP A 517 13.75 -13.27 -5.99
CA TRP A 517 14.37 -11.95 -5.85
C TRP A 517 13.35 -10.84 -5.65
N TRP A 518 12.07 -11.07 -5.99
CA TRP A 518 10.97 -10.14 -5.75
C TRP A 518 10.28 -10.31 -4.38
N LEU A 519 10.32 -11.47 -3.70
CA LEU A 519 10.03 -11.55 -2.25
C LEU A 519 11.10 -10.79 -1.48
N ILE A 520 12.36 -10.95 -1.93
CA ILE A 520 13.44 -10.09 -1.50
C ILE A 520 13.17 -8.66 -2.00
N ALA A 521 12.63 -8.38 -3.20
CA ALA A 521 12.29 -7.02 -3.68
C ALA A 521 11.04 -6.41 -3.06
N VAL A 522 10.13 -7.14 -2.42
CA VAL A 522 9.09 -6.57 -1.57
C VAL A 522 9.74 -6.05 -0.28
N LEU A 523 10.80 -6.73 0.20
CA LEU A 523 11.66 -6.28 1.30
C LEU A 523 12.71 -5.23 0.89
N ILE A 524 13.24 -5.33 -0.34
CA ILE A 524 14.34 -4.56 -0.93
C ILE A 524 13.80 -3.36 -1.71
N VAL A 525 12.58 -3.31 -2.23
CA VAL A 525 11.97 -2.05 -2.73
C VAL A 525 11.72 -1.08 -1.57
N GLY A 526 11.64 -1.58 -0.34
CA GLY A 526 11.78 -0.78 0.87
C GLY A 526 13.20 -0.22 1.08
N ALA A 527 14.25 -0.90 0.59
CA ALA A 527 15.67 -0.58 0.84
C ALA A 527 16.45 0.03 -0.37
N LEU A 528 16.13 -0.30 -1.62
CA LEU A 528 16.77 0.18 -2.87
C LEU A 528 16.08 1.42 -3.46
N ARG A 529 14.95 1.86 -2.88
CA ARG A 529 14.45 3.23 -3.10
C ARG A 529 15.24 4.29 -2.34
N ALA A 530 16.23 3.88 -1.53
CA ALA A 530 17.06 4.76 -0.71
C ALA A 530 18.43 5.12 -1.33
N CYS A 531 18.73 4.69 -2.57
CA CYS A 531 20.06 4.95 -3.18
C CYS A 531 20.03 5.69 -4.52
N ALA A 532 18.92 6.33 -4.88
CA ALA A 532 18.86 7.20 -6.05
C ALA A 532 18.26 8.55 -5.67
N HIS A 533 19.06 9.35 -4.96
CA HIS A 533 19.32 10.77 -5.19
C HIS A 533 20.25 11.26 -4.07
N PHE A 534 21.56 11.31 -4.36
CA PHE A 534 22.49 12.13 -3.58
C PHE A 534 22.33 13.58 -4.04
N THR A 535 21.83 14.44 -3.16
CA THR A 535 22.33 15.80 -2.87
C THR A 535 21.56 16.29 -1.65
N ASP A 536 22.17 16.18 -0.47
CA ASP A 536 21.68 16.83 0.74
C ASP A 536 22.05 18.31 0.72
N ALA A 537 21.10 19.17 1.10
CA ALA A 537 21.38 20.49 1.65
C ALA A 537 21.03 20.46 3.14
N PRO A 538 21.89 20.94 4.06
CA PRO A 538 21.60 20.95 5.48
C PRO A 538 20.62 22.06 5.86
N PRO A 539 19.94 21.95 7.02
CA PRO A 539 18.92 22.90 7.44
C PRO A 539 19.54 24.22 7.92
N THR A 540 18.77 25.28 7.71
CA THR A 540 19.07 26.69 7.99
C THR A 540 19.46 26.95 9.45
N SER A 541 20.74 27.24 9.68
CA SER A 541 21.15 28.30 10.61
C SER A 541 22.04 29.27 9.81
N GLU A 542 21.88 30.59 10.06
CA GLU A 542 22.43 31.72 9.30
C GLU A 542 23.65 31.40 8.41
N VAL A 543 23.42 31.17 7.11
CA VAL A 543 24.48 30.89 6.16
C VAL A 543 24.96 32.19 5.53
N ASP A 544 26.25 32.45 5.66
CA ASP A 544 26.97 33.51 4.97
C ASP A 544 26.77 33.38 3.44
N PRO A 545 26.13 34.35 2.77
CA PRO A 545 25.86 34.27 1.34
C PRO A 545 27.13 34.17 0.46
N PHE A 546 28.31 34.53 0.97
CA PHE A 546 29.57 34.30 0.25
C PHE A 546 29.98 32.82 0.24
N ARG A 547 29.73 32.10 1.32
CA ARG A 547 30.02 30.66 1.40
C ARG A 547 29.15 29.84 0.45
N LEU A 548 27.89 30.25 0.25
CA LEU A 548 26.99 29.64 -0.75
C LEU A 548 27.44 29.88 -2.19
N LEU A 549 28.12 31.00 -2.48
CA LEU A 549 28.68 31.27 -3.80
C LEU A 549 29.95 30.45 -4.06
N GLU A 550 30.80 30.28 -3.05
CA GLU A 550 31.96 29.38 -3.12
C GLU A 550 31.53 27.92 -3.29
N GLU A 551 30.56 27.44 -2.50
CA GLU A 551 30.02 26.08 -2.62
C GLU A 551 29.35 25.84 -3.99
N ARG A 552 28.67 26.84 -4.56
CA ARG A 552 28.13 26.75 -5.93
C ARG A 552 29.22 26.71 -7.00
N ALA A 553 30.31 27.46 -6.81
CA ALA A 553 31.44 27.42 -7.73
C ALA A 553 32.15 26.06 -7.68
N GLU A 554 32.33 25.50 -6.48
CA GLU A 554 32.92 24.16 -6.29
C GLU A 554 32.03 23.05 -6.86
N LEU A 555 30.71 23.11 -6.64
CA LEU A 555 29.75 22.16 -7.23
C LEU A 555 29.73 22.25 -8.77
N SER A 556 29.77 23.46 -9.33
CA SER A 556 29.86 23.65 -10.78
C SER A 556 31.17 23.07 -11.33
N GLN A 557 32.29 23.20 -10.61
CA GLN A 557 33.58 22.66 -11.01
C GLN A 557 33.59 21.12 -10.93
N GLN A 558 32.95 20.53 -9.91
CA GLN A 558 32.80 19.07 -9.77
C GLN A 558 31.90 18.49 -10.86
N GLN A 559 30.79 19.16 -11.20
CA GLN A 559 29.90 18.72 -12.29
C GLN A 559 30.59 18.76 -13.65
N ASP A 560 31.38 19.80 -13.93
CA ASP A 560 32.16 19.88 -15.17
C ASP A 560 33.21 18.76 -15.23
N LEU A 561 33.85 18.43 -14.11
CA LEU A 561 34.81 17.33 -14.02
C LEU A 561 34.16 15.96 -14.29
N ILE A 562 32.98 15.71 -13.71
CA ILE A 562 32.19 14.50 -13.94
C ILE A 562 31.80 14.39 -15.41
N GLN A 563 31.32 15.49 -16.02
CA GLN A 563 30.95 15.49 -17.43
C GLN A 563 32.16 15.24 -18.34
N GLN A 564 33.32 15.81 -18.03
CA GLN A 564 34.55 15.56 -18.79
C GLN A 564 35.05 14.11 -18.67
N VAL A 565 34.83 13.44 -17.54
CA VAL A 565 35.09 11.99 -17.40
C VAL A 565 34.08 11.17 -18.19
N ALA A 566 32.79 11.51 -18.14
CA ALA A 566 31.74 10.82 -18.87
C ALA A 566 31.91 10.93 -20.39
N ASP A 567 32.41 12.08 -20.86
CA ASP A 567 32.75 12.35 -22.27
C ASP A 567 34.06 11.67 -22.71
N GLY A 568 34.78 11.00 -21.80
CA GLY A 568 36.07 10.36 -22.07
C GLY A 568 37.24 11.34 -22.26
N LYS A 569 37.10 12.60 -21.88
CA LYS A 569 38.14 13.64 -21.99
C LYS A 569 39.16 13.56 -20.86
N LEU A 570 38.74 13.09 -19.69
CA LEU A 570 39.60 12.89 -18.51
C LEU A 570 39.56 11.43 -18.07
N LYS A 571 40.71 10.91 -17.61
CA LYS A 571 40.80 9.61 -16.91
C LYS A 571 41.29 9.82 -15.47
N ALA A 572 40.73 9.05 -14.55
CA ALA A 572 41.18 9.00 -13.17
C ALA A 572 42.49 8.21 -13.07
N VAL A 573 43.51 8.81 -12.46
CA VAL A 573 44.81 8.19 -12.17
C VAL A 573 45.05 8.32 -10.66
N LEU A 574 45.34 7.20 -10.02
CA LEU A 574 45.78 7.17 -8.63
C LEU A 574 47.24 7.62 -8.56
N GLU A 575 47.49 8.71 -7.84
CA GLU A 575 48.83 9.20 -7.55
C GLU A 575 48.99 9.31 -6.02
N GLY A 576 49.57 8.26 -5.41
CA GLY A 576 49.56 8.08 -3.96
C GLY A 576 48.15 7.73 -3.46
N ASP A 577 47.72 8.37 -2.36
CA ASP A 577 46.40 8.19 -1.76
C ASP A 577 45.33 9.13 -2.34
N GLN A 578 45.65 9.85 -3.43
CA GLN A 578 44.74 10.78 -4.08
C GLN A 578 44.38 10.34 -5.50
N VAL A 579 43.12 10.55 -5.88
CA VAL A 579 42.64 10.39 -7.25
C VAL A 579 42.80 11.72 -7.97
N LYS A 580 43.62 11.75 -9.02
CA LYS A 580 43.74 12.91 -9.92
C LYS A 580 43.12 12.59 -11.27
N PHE A 581 42.47 13.57 -11.88
CA PHE A 581 41.92 13.44 -13.22
C PHE A 581 42.87 14.10 -14.21
N VAL A 582 43.38 13.32 -15.16
CA VAL A 582 44.31 13.79 -16.19
C VAL A 582 43.68 13.64 -17.58
N PRO A 583 43.97 14.53 -18.54
CA PRO A 583 43.50 14.39 -19.91
C PRO A 583 43.91 13.05 -20.53
N VAL A 584 43.00 12.47 -21.31
CA VAL A 584 43.29 11.26 -22.09
C VAL A 584 44.13 11.66 -23.31
N ASP A 585 45.33 11.10 -23.49
CA ASP A 585 46.12 11.31 -24.71
C ASP A 585 45.38 10.63 -25.86
N PRO A 586 45.05 11.33 -26.96
CA PRO A 586 44.35 10.73 -28.10
C PRO A 586 45.12 9.59 -28.77
N ARG A 587 46.39 9.34 -28.40
CA ARG A 587 47.20 8.19 -28.82
C ARG A 587 47.01 6.93 -27.98
N ASP A 588 46.28 6.99 -26.86
CA ASP A 588 45.97 5.83 -26.01
C ASP A 588 44.74 5.02 -26.50
N HIS A 589 44.19 5.35 -27.69
CA HIS A 589 43.00 4.72 -28.29
C HIS A 589 43.30 3.94 -29.58
#